data_AF-A0A6V7IMX7-F1
#
_entry.id   AF-A0A6V7IMX7-F1
#
_cell.length_a   1.000
_cell.length_b   1.000
_cell.length_c   1.000
_cell.angle_alpha   90.00
_cell.angle_beta   90.00
_cell.angle_gamma   90.00
#
_symmetry.space_group_name_H-M   'P 1'
#
loop_
_entity.id
_entity.type
_entity.pdbx_description
1 polymer ?
#
loop_
_entity_poly.entity_id
_entity_poly.type
_entity_poly.pdbx_seq_one_letter_code
_entity_poly.pdbx_strand_id
1 'polypeptide(L)'
;MRQSKVVQRGRVCLQSVDGTNNRIMNTADKKFPIFYFNEKHLNFTTTIDGESAFDRFIIQKWKEAEENNVFRYKLNVVNGKRVEGRYKFFAQMNLDRAHNRRRPENIESMSMPFDGDRFNFTKISNEEIFFDIGNGDGNNVIAANVSPIEFGHCLFLPQRLECLPQIPTEFSLVKITELMLLSKSSYLRATFNSLCAHASVNHLHWHLYYLKYNLFIETADLEQASSILYVIRDYPAPGFCLKLSSFHNDVKSFAVLAFKIVNYLQTHGIPYNVYITRAQSSPNEALYDDLRIYIWPRKKSFGIKDTRGFVPACCEYGGHVSVRNEQFYEEITEADITSELKEAGDNLLDKTLKDLIDVSELLEN
;
A
#
# COMPACT_ATOMS: atom_id res chain seq x y z
N MET A 1 -55.71 20.78 -17.76
CA MET A 1 -54.41 20.81 -18.45
C MET A 1 -53.32 20.64 -17.40
N ARG A 2 -52.63 19.49 -17.37
CA ARG A 2 -51.50 19.23 -16.47
C ARG A 2 -50.26 19.86 -17.08
N GLN A 3 -49.68 20.87 -16.44
CA GLN A 3 -48.35 21.37 -16.79
C GLN A 3 -47.30 20.49 -16.10
N SER A 4 -46.57 19.76 -16.93
CA SER A 4 -45.36 19.02 -16.58
C SER A 4 -44.22 19.97 -16.24
N LYS A 5 -43.71 19.91 -15.00
CA LYS A 5 -42.40 20.48 -14.64
C LYS A 5 -41.30 19.59 -15.21
N VAL A 6 -40.67 20.03 -16.28
CA VAL A 6 -39.37 19.51 -16.71
C VAL A 6 -38.33 20.05 -15.72
N VAL A 7 -37.82 19.19 -14.84
CA VAL A 7 -36.65 19.49 -14.02
C VAL A 7 -35.42 19.13 -14.85
N GLN A 8 -34.74 20.14 -15.40
CA GLN A 8 -33.39 19.97 -15.92
C GLN A 8 -32.48 19.55 -14.76
N ARG A 9 -32.03 18.29 -14.75
CA ARG A 9 -30.96 17.82 -13.87
C ARG A 9 -29.65 18.47 -14.31
N GLY A 10 -29.25 19.51 -13.59
CA GLY A 10 -27.95 20.16 -13.76
C GLY A 10 -26.81 19.19 -13.46
N ARG A 11 -25.76 19.25 -14.28
CA ARG A 11 -24.46 18.61 -14.02
C ARG A 11 -23.87 19.22 -12.75
N VAL A 12 -23.63 18.42 -11.72
CA VAL A 12 -22.79 18.84 -10.58
C VAL A 12 -21.36 18.43 -10.92
N CYS A 13 -20.62 19.37 -11.52
CA CYS A 13 -19.17 19.30 -11.58
C CYS A 13 -18.68 19.85 -10.23
N LEU A 14 -18.06 19.02 -9.38
CA LEU A 14 -17.30 19.55 -8.25
C LEU A 14 -16.07 20.25 -8.84
N GLN A 15 -16.13 21.57 -8.97
CA GLN A 15 -14.95 22.38 -9.29
C GLN A 15 -14.02 22.39 -8.07
N SER A 16 -12.72 22.20 -8.31
CA SER A 16 -11.69 22.28 -7.28
C SER A 16 -11.57 23.72 -6.76
N VAL A 17 -11.38 23.84 -5.44
CA VAL A 17 -11.10 25.13 -4.75
C VAL A 17 -9.64 25.57 -4.94
N ASP A 18 -8.80 24.67 -5.47
CA ASP A 18 -7.37 24.89 -5.61
C ASP A 18 -7.07 24.73 -7.11
N GLY A 19 -6.38 25.71 -7.71
CA GLY A 19 -6.14 25.83 -9.17
C GLY A 19 -5.34 24.71 -9.85
N THR A 20 -5.29 23.50 -9.27
CA THR A 20 -4.80 22.27 -9.88
C THR A 20 -6.00 21.44 -10.35
N ASN A 21 -6.17 21.32 -11.68
CA ASN A 21 -7.35 20.75 -12.35
C ASN A 21 -7.47 19.20 -12.23
N ASN A 22 -7.46 18.64 -11.02
CA ASN A 22 -8.03 17.30 -10.82
C ASN A 22 -9.55 17.38 -11.04
N ARG A 23 -10.08 16.56 -11.94
CA ARG A 23 -11.52 16.55 -12.25
C ARG A 23 -12.17 15.29 -11.71
N ILE A 24 -13.15 15.46 -10.84
CA ILE A 24 -14.07 14.38 -10.46
C ILE A 24 -15.30 14.54 -11.35
N MET A 25 -15.58 13.55 -12.20
CA MET A 25 -16.81 13.54 -12.98
C MET A 25 -17.79 12.52 -12.40
N ASN A 26 -18.91 13.04 -11.88
CA ASN A 26 -20.13 12.27 -11.69
C ASN A 26 -20.97 12.41 -12.95
N THR A 27 -20.88 11.46 -13.87
CA THR A 27 -21.78 11.42 -15.02
C THR A 27 -22.94 10.49 -14.72
N ALA A 28 -24.17 10.90 -15.05
CA ALA A 28 -25.38 10.12 -14.78
C ALA A 28 -25.37 8.71 -15.42
N ASP A 29 -24.50 8.50 -16.42
CA ASP A 29 -24.37 7.26 -17.18
C ASP A 29 -23.22 6.36 -16.71
N LYS A 30 -22.36 6.83 -15.78
CA LYS A 30 -21.24 6.04 -15.26
C LYS A 30 -21.57 5.48 -13.89
N LYS A 31 -21.24 4.20 -13.72
CA LYS A 31 -21.54 3.42 -12.52
C LYS A 31 -20.82 3.93 -11.27
N PHE A 32 -19.63 4.51 -11.44
CA PHE A 32 -18.79 5.04 -10.36
C PHE A 32 -18.29 6.45 -10.70
N PRO A 33 -18.04 7.31 -9.69
CA PRO A 33 -17.27 8.53 -9.89
C PRO A 33 -15.92 8.22 -10.53
N ILE A 34 -15.43 9.08 -11.42
CA ILE A 34 -14.11 8.93 -12.04
C ILE A 34 -13.18 10.04 -11.55
N PHE A 35 -12.02 9.66 -11.02
CA PHE A 35 -10.96 10.58 -10.62
C PHE A 35 -9.90 10.67 -11.74
N TYR A 36 -9.91 11.78 -12.47
CA TYR A 36 -8.97 12.00 -13.56
C TYR A 36 -7.69 12.70 -13.07
N PHE A 37 -6.54 12.16 -13.46
CA PHE A 37 -5.25 12.79 -13.24
C PHE A 37 -4.29 12.60 -14.43
N ASN A 38 -3.20 13.37 -14.41
CA ASN A 38 -2.06 13.23 -15.31
C ASN A 38 -0.79 13.62 -14.55
N GLU A 39 0.37 13.56 -15.22
CA GLU A 39 1.68 13.84 -14.62
C GLU A 39 1.79 15.20 -13.92
N LYS A 40 1.05 16.23 -14.36
CA LYS A 40 1.07 17.57 -13.75
C LYS A 40 0.43 17.62 -12.36
N HIS A 41 -0.30 16.58 -11.98
CA HIS A 41 -0.93 16.48 -10.66
C HIS A 41 -0.07 15.72 -9.65
N LEU A 42 1.04 15.13 -10.09
CA LEU A 42 1.98 14.43 -9.22
C LEU A 42 2.76 15.43 -8.38
N ASN A 43 2.82 15.18 -7.08
CA ASN A 43 3.52 16.00 -6.11
C ASN A 43 4.83 15.31 -5.77
N PHE A 44 5.96 15.85 -6.21
CA PHE A 44 7.27 15.27 -5.92
C PHE A 44 7.80 15.64 -4.54
N THR A 45 7.29 16.73 -3.96
CA THR A 45 7.57 17.14 -2.59
C THR A 45 6.28 17.32 -1.80
N THR A 46 6.36 17.14 -0.49
CA THR A 46 5.25 17.49 0.41
C THR A 46 5.72 17.82 1.83
N THR A 47 4.80 18.23 2.69
CA THR A 47 5.03 18.48 4.12
C THR A 47 4.18 17.53 4.97
N ILE A 48 4.42 17.55 6.28
CA ILE A 48 3.81 16.64 7.26
C ILE A 48 2.28 16.54 7.11
N ASP A 49 1.59 17.68 7.06
CA ASP A 49 0.12 17.76 6.99
C ASP A 49 -0.39 18.26 5.62
N GLY A 50 0.38 18.04 4.54
CA GLY A 50 -0.08 18.37 3.20
C GLY A 50 -1.35 17.58 2.82
N GLU A 51 -2.24 18.21 2.04
CA GLU A 51 -3.47 17.57 1.57
C GLU A 51 -3.76 17.96 0.12
N SER A 52 -4.01 16.96 -0.72
CA SER A 52 -4.38 17.13 -2.13
C SER A 52 -5.87 16.86 -2.38
N ALA A 53 -6.35 17.13 -3.58
CA ALA A 53 -7.69 16.71 -4.00
C ALA A 53 -7.87 15.18 -3.98
N PHE A 54 -6.80 14.41 -4.22
CA PHE A 54 -6.83 12.95 -4.12
C PHE A 54 -7.03 12.50 -2.67
N ASP A 55 -6.31 13.14 -1.72
CA ASP A 55 -6.42 12.86 -0.29
C ASP A 55 -7.82 13.15 0.23
N ARG A 56 -8.34 14.34 -0.06
CA ARG A 56 -9.72 14.73 0.31
C ARG A 56 -10.74 13.74 -0.21
N PHE A 57 -10.56 13.24 -1.43
CA PHE A 57 -11.53 12.34 -2.03
C PHE A 57 -11.51 10.94 -1.41
N ILE A 58 -10.32 10.38 -1.12
CA ILE A 58 -10.23 9.12 -0.35
C ILE A 58 -10.82 9.30 1.04
N ILE A 59 -10.44 10.37 1.75
CA ILE A 59 -10.93 10.65 3.10
C ILE A 59 -12.45 10.79 3.14
N GLN A 60 -13.01 11.55 2.20
CA GLN A 60 -14.46 11.70 2.06
C GLN A 60 -15.12 10.35 1.82
N LYS A 61 -14.66 9.58 0.83
CA LYS A 61 -15.25 8.28 0.47
C LYS A 61 -15.14 7.25 1.58
N TRP A 62 -14.03 7.27 2.32
CA TRP A 62 -13.83 6.39 3.47
C TRP A 62 -14.79 6.72 4.61
N LYS A 63 -15.02 8.01 4.91
CA LYS A 63 -16.00 8.45 5.90
C LYS A 63 -17.44 8.11 5.48
N GLU A 64 -17.78 8.35 4.21
CA GLU A 64 -19.07 7.94 3.65
C GLU A 64 -19.29 6.42 3.77
N ALA A 65 -18.26 5.61 3.54
CA ALA A 65 -18.32 4.16 3.69
C ALA A 65 -18.51 3.73 5.15
N GLU A 66 -17.87 4.41 6.10
CA GLU A 66 -18.09 4.19 7.54
C GLU A 66 -19.54 4.52 7.95
N GLU A 67 -20.03 5.70 7.56
CA GLU A 67 -21.40 6.17 7.85
C GLU A 67 -22.47 5.23 7.27
N ASN A 68 -22.19 4.64 6.11
CA ASN A 68 -23.08 3.69 5.45
C ASN A 68 -22.86 2.22 5.87
N ASN A 69 -22.04 1.95 6.90
CA ASN A 69 -21.77 0.60 7.42
C ASN A 69 -21.20 -0.39 6.38
N VAL A 70 -20.37 0.09 5.44
CA VAL A 70 -19.68 -0.76 4.45
C VAL A 70 -18.62 -1.63 5.10
N PHE A 71 -17.99 -1.15 6.18
CA PHE A 71 -16.96 -1.89 6.91
C PHE A 71 -17.57 -2.94 7.84
N ARG A 72 -16.84 -4.03 8.07
CA ARG A 72 -17.25 -5.13 8.97
C ARG A 72 -17.30 -4.73 10.44
N TYR A 73 -16.61 -3.66 10.79
CA TYR A 73 -16.54 -3.07 12.12
C TYR A 73 -16.20 -1.60 11.96
N LYS A 74 -16.60 -0.79 12.94
CA LYS A 74 -16.14 0.59 13.04
C LYS A 74 -14.68 0.58 13.49
N LEU A 75 -13.83 1.35 12.82
CA LEU A 75 -12.43 1.42 13.21
C LEU A 75 -12.32 2.13 14.56
N ASN A 76 -11.84 1.42 15.59
CA ASN A 76 -11.69 1.95 16.93
C ASN A 76 -10.27 1.70 17.45
N VAL A 77 -9.26 2.25 16.75
CA VAL A 77 -7.87 2.17 17.18
C VAL A 77 -7.63 3.26 18.22
N VAL A 78 -7.88 2.93 19.49
CA VAL A 78 -7.73 3.88 20.62
C VAL A 78 -6.34 3.77 21.27
N ASN A 79 -5.69 2.61 21.14
CA ASN A 79 -4.46 2.26 21.85
C ASN A 79 -3.32 1.97 20.85
N GLY A 80 -2.66 3.03 20.39
CA GLY A 80 -1.40 2.94 19.66
C GLY A 80 -0.26 3.53 20.49
N LYS A 81 0.90 2.85 20.55
CA LYS A 81 2.09 3.32 21.26
C LYS A 81 3.35 3.17 20.42
N ARG A 82 4.28 4.11 20.59
CA ARG A 82 5.66 3.90 20.15
C ARG A 82 6.32 2.94 21.14
N VAL A 83 6.84 1.83 20.62
CA VAL A 83 7.65 0.90 21.40
C VAL A 83 8.99 1.57 21.66
N GLU A 84 9.44 1.53 22.92
CA GLU A 84 10.72 2.10 23.31
C GLU A 84 11.86 1.35 22.60
N GLY A 85 12.77 2.14 22.00
CA GLY A 85 13.87 1.60 21.23
C GLY A 85 14.31 2.51 20.09
N ARG A 86 15.33 2.05 19.37
CA ARG A 86 16.00 2.78 18.30
C ARG A 86 15.10 2.99 17.07
N TYR A 87 14.37 1.95 16.68
CA TYR A 87 13.57 1.89 15.46
C TYR A 87 12.17 2.48 15.67
N LYS A 88 11.80 2.81 16.91
CA LYS A 88 10.57 3.53 17.27
C LYS A 88 9.31 2.93 16.63
N PHE A 89 9.25 1.59 16.61
CA PHE A 89 8.12 0.83 16.08
C PHE A 89 6.80 1.38 16.63
N PHE A 90 5.78 1.45 15.77
CA PHE A 90 4.44 1.84 16.20
C PHE A 90 3.58 0.58 16.36
N ALA A 91 3.32 0.21 17.60
CA ALA A 91 2.43 -0.90 17.94
C ALA A 91 1.01 -0.37 18.09
N GLN A 92 0.05 -1.06 17.47
CA GLN A 92 -1.37 -0.78 17.65
C GLN A 92 -2.14 -2.05 17.92
N MET A 93 -3.15 -1.95 18.78
CA MET A 93 -4.10 -3.04 19.00
C MET A 93 -5.37 -2.82 18.18
N ASN A 94 -5.78 -3.84 17.43
CA ASN A 94 -7.02 -3.83 16.66
C ASN A 94 -7.72 -5.20 16.76
N LEU A 95 -8.39 -5.44 17.90
CA LEU A 95 -9.05 -6.71 18.20
C LEU A 95 -10.23 -6.97 17.26
N ASP A 96 -11.01 -5.94 16.92
CA ASP A 96 -12.10 -6.07 15.95
C ASP A 96 -11.60 -6.60 14.61
N ARG A 97 -10.44 -6.11 14.15
CA ARG A 97 -9.80 -6.67 12.96
C ARG A 97 -9.44 -8.14 13.14
N ALA A 98 -8.88 -8.51 14.28
CA ALA A 98 -8.48 -9.89 14.53
C ALA A 98 -9.67 -10.86 14.48
N HIS A 99 -10.85 -10.44 14.98
CA HIS A 99 -12.04 -11.27 15.06
C HIS A 99 -12.96 -11.21 13.83
N ASN A 100 -13.12 -10.02 13.23
CA ASN A 100 -14.15 -9.78 12.20
C ASN A 100 -13.61 -9.86 10.78
N ARG A 101 -12.28 -9.92 10.58
CA ARG A 101 -11.69 -10.07 9.23
C ARG A 101 -12.03 -11.43 8.64
N ARG A 102 -12.18 -11.48 7.31
CA ARG A 102 -12.27 -12.74 6.56
C ARG A 102 -11.08 -13.65 6.89
N ARG A 103 -11.36 -14.95 7.01
CA ARG A 103 -10.33 -15.99 7.05
C ARG A 103 -9.43 -15.90 5.79
N PRO A 104 -8.11 -15.80 5.92
CA PRO A 104 -7.21 -15.82 4.77
C PRO A 104 -7.38 -17.09 3.94
N GLU A 105 -7.14 -16.98 2.63
CA GLU A 105 -7.08 -18.15 1.74
C GLU A 105 -5.94 -19.11 2.13
N ASN A 106 -6.13 -20.40 1.83
CA ASN A 106 -5.04 -21.36 1.91
C ASN A 106 -4.10 -21.16 0.71
N ILE A 107 -2.95 -20.55 0.97
CA ILE A 107 -1.91 -20.26 -0.03
C ILE A 107 -0.78 -21.27 0.12
N GLU A 108 -0.54 -22.02 -0.96
CA GLU A 108 0.39 -23.15 -1.01
C GLU A 108 1.64 -22.86 -1.86
N SER A 109 1.58 -21.86 -2.75
CA SER A 109 2.72 -21.47 -3.58
C SER A 109 2.68 -20.01 -4.02
N MET A 110 3.83 -19.50 -4.47
CA MET A 110 3.99 -18.16 -5.06
C MET A 110 3.22 -17.98 -6.37
N SER A 111 2.95 -19.08 -7.09
CA SER A 111 2.42 -19.07 -8.45
C SER A 111 1.04 -19.73 -8.53
N MET A 112 0.27 -19.68 -7.43
CA MET A 112 -1.11 -20.17 -7.46
C MET A 112 -1.93 -19.38 -8.49
N PRO A 113 -2.66 -20.05 -9.39
CA PRO A 113 -3.52 -19.36 -10.34
C PRO A 113 -4.68 -18.66 -9.62
N PHE A 114 -5.21 -17.63 -10.26
CA PHE A 114 -6.49 -17.05 -9.84
C PHE A 114 -7.59 -18.11 -9.85
N ASP A 115 -8.46 -18.07 -8.84
CA ASP A 115 -9.58 -18.99 -8.68
C ASP A 115 -10.90 -18.20 -8.63
N GLY A 116 -11.72 -18.37 -9.67
CA GLY A 116 -12.99 -17.69 -9.81
C GLY A 116 -14.05 -18.12 -8.80
N ASP A 117 -13.92 -19.30 -8.21
CA ASP A 117 -14.90 -19.85 -7.26
C ASP A 117 -14.65 -19.32 -5.84
N ARG A 118 -13.38 -19.06 -5.49
CA ARG A 118 -13.00 -18.40 -4.24
C ARG A 118 -13.43 -16.94 -4.17
N PHE A 119 -13.32 -16.34 -2.99
CA PHE A 119 -13.54 -14.91 -2.88
C PHE A 119 -12.55 -14.16 -3.78
N ASN A 120 -13.03 -13.17 -4.52
CA ASN A 120 -12.18 -12.29 -5.30
C ASN A 120 -12.88 -10.94 -5.50
N PHE A 121 -12.11 -9.90 -5.86
CA PHE A 121 -12.63 -8.54 -5.99
C PHE A 121 -13.56 -8.29 -7.18
N THR A 122 -13.85 -9.28 -8.04
CA THR A 122 -14.97 -9.14 -9.00
C THR A 122 -16.34 -9.22 -8.30
N LYS A 123 -16.38 -9.81 -7.10
CA LYS A 123 -17.58 -10.11 -6.31
C LYS A 123 -17.94 -9.07 -5.24
N ILE A 124 -17.15 -7.99 -5.11
CA ILE A 124 -17.44 -6.92 -4.14
C ILE A 124 -18.68 -6.12 -4.54
N SER A 125 -19.36 -5.53 -3.57
CA SER A 125 -20.50 -4.66 -3.83
C SER A 125 -20.05 -3.35 -4.50
N ASN A 126 -20.99 -2.65 -5.13
CA ASN A 126 -20.70 -1.32 -5.68
C ASN A 126 -20.48 -0.28 -4.59
N GLU A 127 -21.03 -0.48 -3.39
CA GLU A 127 -20.85 0.41 -2.23
C GLU A 127 -19.43 0.33 -1.68
N GLU A 128 -18.74 -0.79 -1.91
CA GLU A 128 -17.31 -0.93 -1.61
C GLU A 128 -16.43 -0.13 -2.58
N ILE A 129 -16.91 0.28 -3.77
CA ILE A 129 -16.09 0.99 -4.76
C ILE A 129 -16.18 2.50 -4.54
N PHE A 130 -15.06 3.13 -4.16
CA PHE A 130 -15.00 4.57 -3.91
C PHE A 130 -15.08 5.36 -5.22
N PHE A 131 -14.21 5.02 -6.17
CA PHE A 131 -14.14 5.65 -7.49
C PHE A 131 -13.24 4.86 -8.45
N ASP A 132 -13.40 5.14 -9.74
CA ASP A 132 -12.58 4.64 -10.83
C ASP A 132 -11.46 5.65 -11.17
N ILE A 133 -10.25 5.15 -11.45
CA ILE A 133 -9.08 5.96 -11.83
C ILE A 133 -8.65 5.74 -13.29
N GLY A 134 -9.46 5.01 -14.06
CA GLY A 134 -9.31 4.77 -15.49
C GLY A 134 -10.45 5.43 -16.28
N ASN A 135 -11.21 4.62 -17.02
CA ASN A 135 -12.23 5.10 -17.96
C ASN A 135 -13.67 4.95 -17.44
N GLY A 136 -13.84 4.65 -16.14
CA GLY A 136 -15.14 4.39 -15.53
C GLY A 136 -15.75 3.06 -15.95
N ASP A 137 -14.93 2.07 -16.27
CA ASP A 137 -15.33 0.69 -16.59
C ASP A 137 -15.35 -0.22 -15.35
N GLY A 138 -14.89 0.29 -14.20
CA GLY A 138 -14.77 -0.45 -12.95
C GLY A 138 -13.60 -1.42 -12.93
N ASN A 139 -12.63 -1.27 -13.85
CA ASN A 139 -11.48 -2.17 -13.97
C ASN A 139 -10.26 -1.65 -13.20
N ASN A 140 -10.12 -0.33 -13.05
CA ASN A 140 -9.05 0.28 -12.25
C ASN A 140 -9.69 1.16 -11.17
N VAL A 141 -9.86 0.63 -9.97
CA VAL A 141 -10.67 1.28 -8.94
C VAL A 141 -9.95 1.39 -7.61
N ILE A 142 -10.30 2.44 -6.86
CA ILE A 142 -10.08 2.50 -5.42
C ILE A 142 -11.34 1.96 -4.73
N ALA A 143 -11.17 1.00 -3.84
CA ALA A 143 -12.26 0.36 -3.11
C ALA A 143 -11.97 0.32 -1.61
N ALA A 144 -13.01 0.28 -0.79
CA ALA A 144 -12.94 0.03 0.64
C ALA A 144 -12.13 -1.23 0.93
N ASN A 145 -11.23 -1.16 1.91
CA ASN A 145 -10.87 -2.36 2.64
C ASN A 145 -11.91 -2.56 3.74
N VAL A 146 -12.84 -3.49 3.56
CA VAL A 146 -13.93 -3.77 4.53
C VAL A 146 -13.46 -4.29 5.89
N SER A 147 -12.15 -4.49 6.07
CA SER A 147 -11.52 -4.74 7.37
C SER A 147 -10.35 -3.75 7.54
N PRO A 148 -10.63 -2.47 7.85
CA PRO A 148 -9.62 -1.43 7.90
C PRO A 148 -8.60 -1.68 9.02
N ILE A 149 -7.32 -1.40 8.74
CA ILE A 149 -6.22 -1.50 9.72
C ILE A 149 -6.07 -0.14 10.42
N GLU A 150 -6.26 0.92 9.64
CA GLU A 150 -6.06 2.31 10.00
C GLU A 150 -7.04 3.16 9.16
N PHE A 151 -7.19 4.43 9.54
CA PHE A 151 -7.95 5.44 8.83
C PHE A 151 -7.58 5.52 7.34
N GLY A 152 -8.62 5.68 6.52
CA GLY A 152 -8.47 5.74 5.07
C GLY A 152 -8.05 4.43 4.40
N HIS A 153 -8.00 3.29 5.13
CA HIS A 153 -7.58 2.02 4.56
C HIS A 153 -8.50 1.59 3.41
N CYS A 154 -7.94 1.63 2.20
CA CYS A 154 -8.57 1.26 0.94
C CYS A 154 -7.65 0.34 0.14
N LEU A 155 -8.15 -0.14 -0.98
CA LEU A 155 -7.48 -1.02 -1.92
C LEU A 155 -7.43 -0.35 -3.28
N PHE A 156 -6.27 -0.36 -3.92
CA PHE A 156 -6.18 -0.17 -5.36
C PHE A 156 -6.29 -1.54 -6.02
N LEU A 157 -7.28 -1.68 -6.90
CA LEU A 157 -7.57 -2.87 -7.69
C LEU A 157 -7.25 -2.57 -9.17
N PRO A 158 -5.99 -2.76 -9.60
CA PRO A 158 -5.61 -2.62 -11.01
C PRO A 158 -6.16 -3.78 -11.82
N GLN A 159 -6.66 -3.51 -13.02
CA GLN A 159 -7.07 -4.56 -13.97
C GLN A 159 -7.99 -5.63 -13.33
N ARG A 160 -8.86 -5.20 -12.41
CA ARG A 160 -9.70 -6.03 -11.53
C ARG A 160 -10.53 -7.09 -12.27
N LEU A 161 -10.97 -6.78 -13.50
CA LEU A 161 -11.80 -7.66 -14.32
C LEU A 161 -10.97 -8.62 -15.17
N GLU A 162 -9.64 -8.45 -15.23
CA GLU A 162 -8.72 -9.38 -15.89
C GLU A 162 -8.37 -10.57 -15.00
N CYS A 163 -8.85 -10.59 -13.74
CA CYS A 163 -8.72 -11.72 -12.83
C CYS A 163 -7.26 -12.17 -12.62
N LEU A 164 -6.35 -11.19 -12.50
CA LEU A 164 -4.93 -11.46 -12.31
C LEU A 164 -4.69 -12.02 -10.89
N PRO A 165 -3.83 -13.05 -10.73
CA PRO A 165 -3.41 -13.52 -9.40
C PRO A 165 -2.68 -12.41 -8.63
N GLN A 166 -2.43 -12.60 -7.33
CA GLN A 166 -1.73 -11.64 -6.47
C GLN A 166 -0.22 -11.56 -6.80
N ILE A 167 0.07 -11.07 -8.00
CA ILE A 167 1.40 -10.88 -8.58
C ILE A 167 1.42 -9.50 -9.25
N PRO A 168 2.33 -8.58 -8.86
CA PRO A 168 2.42 -7.26 -9.46
C PRO A 168 2.69 -7.34 -10.96
N THR A 169 1.97 -6.52 -11.73
CA THR A 169 2.33 -6.18 -13.11
C THR A 169 3.11 -4.87 -13.13
N GLU A 170 3.87 -4.61 -14.20
CA GLU A 170 4.51 -3.30 -14.44
C GLU A 170 3.48 -2.18 -14.33
N PHE A 171 2.31 -2.35 -14.97
CA PHE A 171 1.20 -1.40 -14.90
C PHE A 171 0.77 -1.12 -13.46
N SER A 172 0.59 -2.17 -12.64
CA SER A 172 0.14 -2.00 -11.26
C SER A 172 1.14 -1.22 -10.41
N LEU A 173 2.45 -1.44 -10.62
CA LEU A 173 3.54 -0.78 -9.89
C LEU A 173 3.70 0.68 -10.31
N VAL A 174 3.63 0.98 -11.61
CA VAL A 174 3.61 2.36 -12.10
C VAL A 174 2.41 3.10 -11.51
N LYS A 175 1.21 2.50 -11.61
CA LYS A 175 -0.02 3.15 -11.18
C LYS A 175 -0.06 3.39 -9.67
N ILE A 176 0.34 2.44 -8.83
CA ILE A 176 0.38 2.66 -7.37
C ILE A 176 1.40 3.75 -7.00
N THR A 177 2.51 3.85 -7.72
CA THR A 177 3.51 4.91 -7.51
C THR A 177 2.95 6.29 -7.87
N GLU A 178 2.23 6.41 -8.99
CA GLU A 178 1.52 7.64 -9.34
C GLU A 178 0.48 8.01 -8.28
N LEU A 179 -0.31 7.05 -7.79
CA LEU A 179 -1.31 7.28 -6.73
C LEU A 179 -0.65 7.81 -5.43
N MET A 180 0.51 7.27 -5.05
CA MET A 180 1.28 7.78 -3.92
C MET A 180 1.76 9.22 -4.15
N LEU A 181 2.09 9.59 -5.38
CA LEU A 181 2.52 10.95 -5.74
C LEU A 181 1.35 11.93 -5.91
N LEU A 182 0.13 11.47 -6.20
CA LEU A 182 -1.06 12.32 -6.18
C LEU A 182 -1.36 12.87 -4.78
N SER A 183 -0.97 12.12 -3.74
CA SER A 183 -1.11 12.55 -2.35
C SER A 183 -0.08 13.64 -2.00
N LYS A 184 -0.55 14.66 -1.28
CA LYS A 184 0.30 15.58 -0.52
C LYS A 184 0.41 15.16 0.94
N SER A 185 -0.21 14.08 1.38
CA SER A 185 -0.03 13.63 2.75
C SER A 185 1.29 12.89 2.89
N SER A 186 2.10 13.30 3.88
CA SER A 186 3.27 12.51 4.29
C SER A 186 2.90 11.20 4.96
N TYR A 187 1.61 10.96 5.25
CA TYR A 187 1.10 9.81 5.99
C TYR A 187 0.53 8.70 5.12
N LEU A 188 0.29 8.94 3.82
CA LEU A 188 -0.18 7.90 2.91
C LEU A 188 0.92 6.85 2.74
N ARG A 189 0.55 5.58 2.87
CA ARG A 189 1.41 4.41 2.67
C ARG A 189 0.74 3.50 1.65
N ALA A 190 1.52 2.89 0.76
CA ALA A 190 1.04 1.79 -0.05
C ALA A 190 1.80 0.51 0.29
N THR A 191 1.08 -0.61 0.40
CA THR A 191 1.67 -1.89 0.77
C THR A 191 1.17 -3.04 -0.10
N PHE A 192 2.04 -4.03 -0.29
CA PHE A 192 1.76 -5.24 -1.03
C PHE A 192 2.34 -6.44 -0.30
N ASN A 193 1.55 -7.50 -0.22
CA ASN A 193 1.99 -8.81 0.23
C ASN A 193 1.89 -9.73 -0.98
N SER A 194 2.98 -10.38 -1.37
CA SER A 194 2.91 -11.49 -2.32
C SER A 194 2.26 -12.73 -1.68
N LEU A 195 1.87 -13.68 -2.52
CA LEU A 195 1.54 -15.03 -2.05
C LEU A 195 2.71 -15.58 -1.21
N CYS A 196 2.43 -16.43 -0.21
CA CYS A 196 3.43 -16.91 0.76
C CYS A 196 4.15 -15.84 1.61
N ALA A 197 3.83 -14.55 1.44
CA ALA A 197 4.28 -13.41 2.26
C ALA A 197 3.11 -12.71 2.98
N HIS A 198 2.11 -13.50 3.39
CA HIS A 198 0.89 -13.07 4.09
C HIS A 198 -0.13 -12.28 3.26
N ALA A 199 -0.15 -12.43 1.93
CA ALA A 199 -1.35 -12.14 1.16
C ALA A 199 -2.55 -12.91 1.73
N SER A 200 -3.74 -12.31 1.70
CA SER A 200 -4.95 -12.94 2.23
C SER A 200 -5.97 -13.33 1.16
N VAL A 201 -5.82 -12.78 -0.04
CA VAL A 201 -6.67 -13.01 -1.21
C VAL A 201 -5.77 -13.19 -2.42
N ASN A 202 -6.05 -14.19 -3.27
CA ASN A 202 -5.31 -14.39 -4.53
C ASN A 202 -5.98 -13.66 -5.70
N HIS A 203 -5.95 -12.32 -5.66
CA HIS A 203 -6.37 -11.45 -6.76
C HIS A 203 -5.61 -10.14 -6.60
N LEU A 204 -4.89 -9.70 -7.63
CA LEU A 204 -4.04 -8.50 -7.63
C LEU A 204 -4.69 -7.28 -6.95
N HIS A 205 -4.11 -6.87 -5.83
CA HIS A 205 -4.49 -5.66 -5.08
C HIS A 205 -3.31 -5.05 -4.34
N TRP A 206 -3.36 -3.73 -4.20
CA TRP A 206 -2.48 -2.93 -3.36
C TRP A 206 -3.30 -2.33 -2.21
N HIS A 207 -2.71 -2.25 -1.03
CA HIS A 207 -3.31 -1.56 0.10
C HIS A 207 -2.85 -0.12 0.13
N LEU A 208 -3.73 0.82 0.47
CA LEU A 208 -3.37 2.19 0.83
C LEU A 208 -4.01 2.56 2.17
N TYR A 209 -3.29 3.27 3.02
CA TYR A 209 -3.82 3.78 4.30
C TYR A 209 -3.02 4.97 4.79
N TYR A 210 -3.63 5.78 5.67
CA TYR A 210 -2.98 6.96 6.25
C TYR A 210 -2.50 6.65 7.66
N LEU A 211 -1.19 6.59 7.88
CA LEU A 211 -0.62 6.39 9.22
C LEU A 211 -0.04 7.70 9.74
N LYS A 212 -0.70 8.33 10.72
CA LYS A 212 -0.25 9.62 11.30
C LYS A 212 0.92 9.46 12.30
N TYR A 213 1.90 8.63 11.94
CA TYR A 213 3.10 8.35 12.73
C TYR A 213 4.30 8.19 11.80
N ASN A 214 5.39 8.90 12.12
CA ASN A 214 6.65 8.72 11.42
C ASN A 214 7.30 7.40 11.81
N LEU A 215 7.62 6.60 10.80
CA LEU A 215 8.35 5.34 10.89
C LEU A 215 9.84 5.55 10.61
N PHE A 216 10.69 4.74 11.22
CA PHE A 216 12.14 4.81 11.06
C PHE A 216 12.59 4.78 9.60
N ILE A 217 11.92 3.99 8.75
CA ILE A 217 12.26 3.84 7.34
C ILE A 217 12.15 5.16 6.54
N GLU A 218 11.38 6.14 7.02
CA GLU A 218 11.19 7.43 6.31
C GLU A 218 12.47 8.29 6.31
N THR A 219 13.36 8.06 7.27
CA THR A 219 14.62 8.80 7.44
C THR A 219 15.84 7.89 7.58
N ALA A 220 15.65 6.57 7.48
CA ALA A 220 16.72 5.59 7.63
C ALA A 220 17.86 5.86 6.63
N ASP A 221 19.09 5.71 7.13
CA ASP A 221 20.28 5.65 6.30
C ASP A 221 20.25 4.40 5.43
N LEU A 222 20.69 4.57 4.18
CA LEU A 222 20.66 3.54 3.16
C LEU A 222 22.06 3.30 2.62
N GLU A 223 22.47 2.04 2.56
CA GLU A 223 23.71 1.64 1.92
C GLU A 223 23.47 1.57 0.41
N GLN A 224 24.30 2.25 -0.37
CA GLN A 224 24.21 2.23 -1.82
C GLN A 224 24.84 0.94 -2.36
N ALA A 225 24.04 0.13 -3.04
CA ALA A 225 24.51 -1.13 -3.65
C ALA A 225 24.83 -0.97 -5.15
N SER A 226 24.20 -0.02 -5.84
CA SER A 226 24.54 0.43 -7.19
C SER A 226 24.16 1.90 -7.38
N SER A 227 24.27 2.45 -8.60
CA SER A 227 23.88 3.85 -8.89
C SER A 227 22.46 4.20 -8.44
N ILE A 228 21.53 3.25 -8.56
CA ILE A 228 20.08 3.45 -8.33
C ILE A 228 19.46 2.48 -7.32
N LEU A 229 20.18 1.42 -6.93
CA LEU A 229 19.74 0.45 -5.93
C LEU A 229 20.41 0.69 -4.58
N TYR A 230 19.60 0.73 -3.53
CA TYR A 230 20.06 0.82 -2.15
C TYR A 230 19.56 -0.37 -1.34
N VAL A 231 20.13 -0.55 -0.16
CA VAL A 231 19.67 -1.51 0.84
C VAL A 231 19.58 -0.85 2.21
N ILE A 232 18.53 -1.20 2.95
CA ILE A 232 18.41 -0.86 4.37
C ILE A 232 19.02 -2.00 5.17
N ARG A 233 20.24 -1.82 5.72
CA ARG A 233 20.89 -2.84 6.57
C ARG A 233 20.72 -2.58 8.05
N ASP A 234 20.72 -1.31 8.44
CA ASP A 234 20.59 -0.91 9.83
C ASP A 234 19.12 -0.86 10.25
N TYR A 235 18.46 -2.01 10.12
CA TYR A 235 17.07 -2.25 10.43
C TYR A 235 16.88 -3.75 10.70
N PRO A 236 15.94 -4.17 11.57
CA PRO A 236 15.80 -5.60 11.91
C PRO A 236 15.61 -6.53 10.72
N ALA A 237 14.93 -6.04 9.67
CA ALA A 237 14.75 -6.75 8.43
C ALA A 237 15.51 -6.05 7.28
N PRO A 238 16.64 -6.60 6.84
CA PRO A 238 17.33 -6.09 5.67
C PRO A 238 16.45 -6.17 4.43
N GLY A 239 16.44 -5.12 3.60
CA GLY A 239 15.65 -5.07 2.37
C GLY A 239 16.26 -4.18 1.30
N PHE A 240 15.79 -4.35 0.06
CA PHE A 240 16.07 -3.40 -1.01
C PHE A 240 15.33 -2.10 -0.76
N CYS A 241 15.91 -0.99 -1.19
CA CYS A 241 15.28 0.30 -1.24
C CYS A 241 15.62 0.99 -2.56
N LEU A 242 14.59 1.53 -3.21
CA LEU A 242 14.75 2.47 -4.32
C LEU A 242 14.33 3.86 -3.84
N LYS A 243 15.01 4.90 -4.33
CA LYS A 243 14.70 6.30 -4.07
C LYS A 243 14.29 6.98 -5.37
N LEU A 244 13.13 7.63 -5.41
CA LEU A 244 12.68 8.34 -6.60
C LEU A 244 13.67 9.45 -7.00
N SER A 245 14.32 10.09 -6.03
CA SER A 245 15.34 11.10 -6.26
C SER A 245 16.50 10.60 -7.14
N SER A 246 16.85 9.31 -7.06
CA SER A 246 17.93 8.69 -7.85
C SER A 246 17.55 8.48 -9.32
N PHE A 247 16.28 8.69 -9.68
CA PHE A 247 15.74 8.61 -11.04
C PHE A 247 15.38 9.99 -11.60
N HIS A 248 15.86 11.08 -11.01
CA HIS A 248 15.51 12.44 -11.43
C HIS A 248 13.99 12.69 -11.51
N ASN A 249 13.22 12.07 -10.60
CA ASN A 249 11.76 12.09 -10.57
C ASN A 249 11.07 11.40 -11.78
N ASP A 250 11.77 10.58 -12.55
CA ASP A 250 11.15 9.69 -13.53
C ASP A 250 10.43 8.53 -12.81
N VAL A 251 9.12 8.73 -12.64
CA VAL A 251 8.20 7.79 -11.99
C VAL A 251 8.18 6.44 -12.70
N LYS A 252 8.25 6.43 -14.04
CA LYS A 252 8.13 5.20 -14.82
C LYS A 252 9.38 4.35 -14.63
N SER A 253 10.57 4.92 -14.83
CA SER A 253 11.83 4.19 -14.67
C SER A 253 12.01 3.69 -13.24
N PHE A 254 11.65 4.50 -12.24
CA PHE A 254 11.63 4.13 -10.83
C PHE A 254 10.74 2.90 -10.55
N ALA A 255 9.49 2.93 -11.01
CA ALA A 255 8.55 1.83 -10.80
C ALA A 255 8.90 0.57 -11.63
N VAL A 256 9.46 0.73 -12.84
CA VAL A 256 9.91 -0.37 -13.69
C VAL A 256 11.07 -1.12 -13.04
N LEU A 257 12.03 -0.42 -12.39
CA LEU A 257 13.08 -1.13 -11.65
C LEU A 257 12.51 -1.89 -10.45
N ALA A 258 11.57 -1.31 -9.72
CA ALA A 258 10.87 -2.04 -8.65
C ALA A 258 10.18 -3.31 -9.21
N PHE A 259 9.55 -3.22 -10.39
CA PHE A 259 8.94 -4.35 -11.08
C PHE A 259 9.95 -5.42 -11.44
N LYS A 260 11.10 -5.04 -12.02
CA LYS A 260 12.20 -5.96 -12.34
C LYS A 260 12.64 -6.77 -11.10
N ILE A 261 12.81 -6.11 -9.95
CA ILE A 261 13.20 -6.77 -8.69
C ILE A 261 12.12 -7.74 -8.22
N VAL A 262 10.84 -7.32 -8.13
CA VAL A 262 9.79 -8.22 -7.65
C VAL A 262 9.49 -9.36 -8.63
N ASN A 263 9.66 -9.14 -9.94
CA ASN A 263 9.52 -10.17 -10.96
C ASN A 263 10.64 -11.21 -10.83
N TYR A 264 11.88 -10.78 -10.55
CA TYR A 264 12.96 -11.69 -10.21
C TYR A 264 12.60 -12.55 -9.00
N LEU A 265 12.17 -11.93 -7.89
CA LEU A 265 11.76 -12.66 -6.68
C LEU A 265 10.62 -13.65 -6.96
N GLN A 266 9.61 -13.21 -7.71
CA GLN A 266 8.46 -14.01 -8.11
C GLN A 266 8.88 -15.26 -8.92
N THR A 267 9.71 -15.08 -9.95
CA THR A 267 10.15 -16.16 -10.84
C THR A 267 11.08 -17.16 -10.16
N HIS A 268 11.81 -16.72 -9.13
CA HIS A 268 12.66 -17.58 -8.30
C HIS A 268 11.91 -18.17 -7.09
N GLY A 269 10.60 -17.93 -6.98
CA GLY A 269 9.78 -18.46 -5.90
C GLY A 269 10.16 -17.93 -4.52
N ILE A 270 10.70 -16.71 -4.45
CA ILE A 270 11.06 -16.00 -3.22
C ILE A 270 9.90 -15.08 -2.84
N PRO A 271 9.20 -15.30 -1.71
CA PRO A 271 8.18 -14.39 -1.21
C PRO A 271 8.75 -13.03 -0.85
N TYR A 272 7.93 -12.01 -1.03
CA TYR A 272 8.29 -10.62 -0.76
C TYR A 272 7.13 -9.74 -0.33
N ASN A 273 7.49 -8.62 0.28
CA ASN A 273 6.58 -7.53 0.61
C ASN A 273 7.13 -6.23 0.00
N VAL A 274 6.22 -5.36 -0.46
CA VAL A 274 6.58 -4.06 -1.03
C VAL A 274 5.89 -2.97 -0.24
N TYR A 275 6.65 -1.96 0.18
CA TYR A 275 6.16 -0.83 0.96
C TYR A 275 6.61 0.47 0.33
N ILE A 276 5.67 1.36 0.07
CA ILE A 276 5.92 2.66 -0.58
C ILE A 276 5.53 3.76 0.39
N THR A 277 6.45 4.68 0.63
CA THR A 277 6.24 5.81 1.54
C THR A 277 7.00 7.05 1.10
N ARG A 278 6.46 8.21 1.48
CA ARG A 278 7.23 9.45 1.48
C ARG A 278 8.43 9.29 2.41
N ALA A 279 9.53 9.93 2.05
CA ALA A 279 10.75 9.95 2.83
C ALA A 279 11.39 11.33 2.80
N GLN A 280 12.32 11.54 3.72
CA GLN A 280 13.11 12.77 3.81
C GLN A 280 14.53 12.45 3.35
N SER A 281 15.08 13.28 2.48
CA SER A 281 16.51 13.23 2.16
C SER A 281 17.36 13.76 3.32
N SER A 282 16.80 14.67 4.14
CA SER A 282 17.42 15.31 5.29
C SER A 282 16.52 15.19 6.54
N PRO A 283 16.94 14.53 7.62
CA PRO A 283 16.12 14.29 8.81
C PRO A 283 15.65 15.54 9.58
N ASN A 284 16.20 16.71 9.28
CA ASN A 284 15.96 17.96 10.02
C ASN A 284 14.99 18.91 9.31
N GLU A 285 14.48 18.54 8.14
CA GLU A 285 13.54 19.37 7.38
C GLU A 285 12.11 18.86 7.56
N ALA A 286 11.14 19.77 7.64
CA ALA A 286 9.71 19.40 7.61
C ALA A 286 9.24 18.95 6.21
N LEU A 287 10.17 18.84 5.27
CA LEU A 287 9.96 18.52 3.86
C LEU A 287 10.17 17.02 3.63
N TYR A 288 9.24 16.43 2.90
CA TYR A 288 9.35 15.10 2.32
C TYR A 288 9.57 15.29 0.83
N ASP A 289 10.81 15.13 0.40
CA ASP A 289 11.28 15.42 -0.95
C ASP A 289 11.62 14.15 -1.74
N ASP A 290 11.32 12.98 -1.17
CA ASP A 290 11.58 11.69 -1.81
C ASP A 290 10.39 10.73 -1.62
N LEU A 291 10.34 9.73 -2.49
CA LEU A 291 9.44 8.58 -2.40
C LEU A 291 10.31 7.33 -2.43
N ARG A 292 10.17 6.48 -1.41
CA ARG A 292 10.95 5.24 -1.30
C ARG A 292 10.07 4.02 -1.52
N ILE A 293 10.59 3.07 -2.30
CA ILE A 293 10.02 1.73 -2.43
C ILE A 293 10.96 0.76 -1.71
N TYR A 294 10.46 0.16 -0.63
CA TYR A 294 11.13 -0.91 0.10
C TYR A 294 10.63 -2.26 -0.40
N ILE A 295 11.54 -3.20 -0.63
CA ILE A 295 11.21 -4.59 -1.02
C ILE A 295 11.96 -5.54 -0.10
N TRP A 296 11.23 -6.36 0.65
CA TRP A 296 11.82 -7.34 1.56
C TRP A 296 11.60 -8.77 1.05
N PRO A 297 12.66 -9.47 0.58
CA PRO A 297 12.64 -10.91 0.34
C PRO A 297 12.60 -11.69 1.65
N ARG A 298 11.78 -12.74 1.74
CA ARG A 298 11.47 -13.39 3.02
C ARG A 298 11.29 -14.90 2.92
N LYS A 299 11.29 -15.59 4.07
CA LYS A 299 10.96 -17.01 4.14
C LYS A 299 9.53 -17.27 3.69
N LYS A 300 9.31 -18.41 3.04
CA LYS A 300 7.96 -18.91 2.74
C LYS A 300 7.17 -19.10 4.03
N SER A 301 6.00 -18.46 4.08
CA SER A 301 5.00 -18.72 5.10
C SER A 301 3.80 -19.42 4.44
N PHE A 302 3.59 -20.68 4.80
CA PHE A 302 2.41 -21.45 4.40
C PHE A 302 1.37 -21.48 5.53
N GLY A 303 0.11 -21.62 5.16
CA GLY A 303 -1.00 -21.76 6.11
C GLY A 303 -1.26 -20.52 6.99
N ILE A 304 -2.12 -20.70 7.99
CA ILE A 304 -2.45 -19.67 8.99
C ILE A 304 -1.44 -19.82 10.13
N LYS A 305 -0.44 -18.92 10.22
CA LYS A 305 0.48 -18.91 11.35
C LYS A 305 -0.21 -18.41 12.61
N ASP A 306 -0.14 -19.22 13.66
CA ASP A 306 -0.32 -18.81 15.04
C ASP A 306 0.95 -18.06 15.46
N THR A 307 0.86 -16.75 15.52
CA THR A 307 1.97 -15.89 15.94
C THR A 307 1.72 -15.46 17.37
N ARG A 308 2.75 -15.56 18.22
CA ARG A 308 2.68 -15.22 19.66
C ARG A 308 2.11 -13.82 19.95
N GLY A 309 2.14 -12.89 18.99
CA GLY A 309 1.52 -11.56 19.15
C GLY A 309 1.08 -10.84 17.87
N PHE A 310 1.84 -10.97 16.77
CA PHE A 310 1.53 -10.34 15.49
C PHE A 310 2.05 -11.14 14.29
N VAL A 311 1.46 -10.94 13.11
CA VAL A 311 1.95 -11.55 11.87
C VAL A 311 2.89 -10.57 11.18
N PRO A 312 4.16 -10.92 10.93
CA PRO A 312 5.13 -9.99 10.33
C PRO A 312 4.84 -9.79 8.84
N ALA A 313 3.76 -9.11 8.46
CA ALA A 313 3.40 -8.82 7.07
C ALA A 313 4.06 -7.50 6.60
N CYS A 314 3.57 -6.89 5.53
CA CYS A 314 4.20 -5.68 4.99
C CYS A 314 4.17 -4.48 5.95
N CYS A 315 3.09 -4.29 6.70
CA CYS A 315 2.98 -3.19 7.67
C CYS A 315 4.05 -3.31 8.75
N GLU A 316 4.21 -4.52 9.29
CA GLU A 316 5.17 -4.82 10.36
C GLU A 316 6.61 -4.63 9.90
N TYR A 317 6.94 -5.02 8.67
CA TYR A 317 8.25 -4.74 8.07
C TYR A 317 8.49 -3.24 7.84
N GLY A 318 7.44 -2.45 7.63
CA GLY A 318 7.56 -0.99 7.58
C GLY A 318 7.72 -0.35 8.97
N GLY A 319 7.42 -1.08 10.04
CA GLY A 319 7.49 -0.63 11.43
C GLY A 319 6.13 -0.32 12.07
N HIS A 320 5.03 -0.66 11.40
CA HIS A 320 3.66 -0.57 11.90
C HIS A 320 3.16 -1.95 12.34
N VAL A 321 3.16 -2.18 13.65
CA VAL A 321 2.92 -3.51 14.23
C VAL A 321 1.47 -3.65 14.66
N SER A 322 0.70 -4.46 13.94
CA SER A 322 -0.69 -4.78 14.29
C SER A 322 -0.75 -5.96 15.28
N VAL A 323 -0.86 -5.64 16.57
CA VAL A 323 -0.93 -6.62 17.66
C VAL A 323 -2.37 -7.15 17.82
N ARG A 324 -2.50 -8.45 18.10
CA ARG A 324 -3.79 -9.17 18.21
C ARG A 324 -4.07 -9.74 19.59
N ASN A 325 -3.17 -9.54 20.53
CA ASN A 325 -3.27 -10.04 21.90
C ASN A 325 -2.94 -8.90 22.86
N GLU A 326 -3.81 -8.68 23.84
CA GLU A 326 -3.70 -7.56 24.80
C GLU A 326 -2.48 -7.69 25.71
N GLN A 327 -2.23 -8.87 26.27
CA GLN A 327 -1.05 -9.11 27.10
C GLN A 327 0.24 -8.85 26.32
N PHE A 328 0.32 -9.38 25.10
CA PHE A 328 1.47 -9.13 24.23
C PHE A 328 1.60 -7.64 23.90
N TYR A 329 0.50 -6.93 23.65
CA TYR A 329 0.56 -5.48 23.39
C TYR A 329 1.13 -4.72 24.58
N GLU A 330 0.78 -5.07 25.82
CA GLU A 330 1.31 -4.40 27.01
C GLU A 330 2.81 -4.63 27.18
N GLU A 331 3.27 -5.86 26.97
CA GLU A 331 4.64 -6.31 27.26
C GLU A 331 5.62 -6.16 26.07
N ILE A 332 5.13 -5.88 24.85
CA ILE A 332 5.95 -5.87 23.63
C ILE A 332 7.16 -4.94 23.73
N THR A 333 8.33 -5.49 23.43
CA THR A 333 9.59 -4.74 23.35
C THR A 333 10.10 -4.64 21.92
N GLU A 334 11.03 -3.71 21.67
CA GLU A 334 11.72 -3.64 20.37
C GLU A 334 12.50 -4.93 20.07
N ALA A 335 13.00 -5.63 21.10
CA ALA A 335 13.69 -6.90 20.94
C ALA A 335 12.76 -8.00 20.41
N ASP A 336 11.52 -8.07 20.89
CA ASP A 336 10.52 -9.04 20.42
C ASP A 336 10.19 -8.80 18.94
N ILE A 337 9.91 -7.54 18.58
CA ILE A 337 9.61 -7.17 17.18
C ILE A 337 10.81 -7.48 16.28
N THR A 338 12.00 -7.08 16.73
CA THR A 338 13.25 -7.31 16.01
C THR A 338 13.49 -8.79 15.78
N SER A 339 13.25 -9.63 16.79
CA SER A 339 13.44 -11.07 16.67
C SER A 339 12.48 -11.69 15.66
N GLU A 340 11.20 -11.34 15.71
CA GLU A 340 10.18 -11.87 14.78
C GLU A 340 10.43 -11.40 13.34
N LEU A 341 10.83 -10.14 13.12
CA LEU A 341 11.18 -9.63 11.79
C LEU A 341 12.44 -10.30 11.22
N LYS A 342 13.46 -10.54 12.06
CA LYS A 342 14.67 -11.28 11.68
C LYS A 342 14.37 -12.73 11.34
N GLU A 343 13.52 -13.39 12.13
CA GLU A 343 13.16 -14.80 11.92
C GLU A 343 12.35 -14.98 10.63
N ALA A 344 11.43 -14.06 10.34
CA ALA A 344 10.69 -14.02 9.08
C ALA A 344 11.59 -13.68 7.87
N GLY A 345 12.66 -12.92 8.10
CA GLY A 345 13.77 -12.73 7.17
C GLY A 345 14.62 -14.01 7.03
N ASP A 346 15.39 -14.10 5.94
CA ASP A 346 16.14 -15.33 5.60
C ASP A 346 17.57 -15.10 5.11
N ASN A 347 18.19 -13.96 5.43
CA ASN A 347 19.44 -13.55 4.78
C ASN A 347 19.38 -13.60 3.23
N LEU A 348 18.17 -13.66 2.66
CA LEU A 348 17.96 -13.78 1.21
C LEU A 348 18.33 -12.50 0.49
N LEU A 349 18.39 -11.36 1.19
CA LEU A 349 18.79 -10.09 0.61
C LEU A 349 20.16 -10.20 -0.06
N ASP A 350 21.20 -10.65 0.65
CA ASP A 350 22.57 -10.62 0.10
C ASP A 350 22.73 -11.58 -1.08
N LYS A 351 22.09 -12.75 -1.00
CA LYS A 351 22.05 -13.70 -2.12
C LYS A 351 21.36 -13.08 -3.34
N THR A 352 20.15 -12.55 -3.14
CA THR A 352 19.36 -11.94 -4.23
C THR A 352 20.08 -10.71 -4.80
N LEU A 353 20.69 -9.88 -3.94
CA LEU A 353 21.41 -8.69 -4.35
C LEU A 353 22.59 -9.05 -5.26
N LYS A 354 23.36 -10.08 -4.89
CA LYS A 354 24.44 -10.59 -5.73
C LYS A 354 23.90 -11.05 -7.09
N ASP A 355 22.85 -11.85 -7.09
CA ASP A 355 22.25 -12.36 -8.33
C ASP A 355 21.71 -11.20 -9.22
N LEU A 356 21.15 -10.15 -8.63
CA LEU A 356 20.67 -8.96 -9.37
C LEU A 356 21.82 -8.11 -9.95
N ILE A 357 22.96 -7.99 -9.24
CA ILE A 357 24.13 -7.26 -9.71
C ILE A 357 24.85 -8.03 -10.83
N ASP A 358 24.97 -9.34 -10.69
CA ASP A 358 25.64 -10.21 -11.67
C ASP A 358 24.89 -10.24 -13.02
N VAL A 359 23.57 -9.98 -13.01
CA VAL A 359 22.71 -9.88 -14.21
C VAL A 359 22.57 -8.41 -14.62
N SER A 360 23.69 -7.73 -14.91
CA SER A 360 23.81 -6.26 -15.09
C SER A 360 22.69 -5.56 -15.90
N GLU A 361 22.01 -6.26 -16.81
CA GLU A 361 20.80 -5.82 -17.53
C GLU A 361 19.62 -5.34 -16.62
N LEU A 362 19.53 -5.83 -15.38
CA LEU A 362 18.46 -5.41 -14.46
C LEU A 362 18.69 -4.01 -13.90
N LEU A 363 19.95 -3.62 -13.68
CA LEU A 363 20.36 -2.36 -13.06
C LEU A 363 20.80 -1.28 -14.06
N GLU A 364 21.08 -1.68 -15.30
CA GLU A 364 21.32 -0.75 -16.41
C GLU A 364 19.96 -0.26 -16.97
N ASN A 365 19.57 0.94 -16.55
CA ASN A 365 18.76 1.91 -17.31
C ASN A 365 18.82 3.27 -16.62
#